data_AF-A0A2S7X7Z5-F1
#
_entry.id   AF-A0A2S7X7Z5-F1
#
_cell.length_a   1.000
_cell.length_b   1.000
_cell.length_c   1.000
_cell.angle_alpha   90.00
_cell.angle_beta   90.00
_cell.angle_gamma   90.00
#
_symmetry.space_group_name_H-M   'P 1'
#
loop_
_entity.id
_entity.type
_entity.pdbx_description
1 polymer ?
#
loop_
_entity_poly.entity_id
_entity_poly.type
_entity_poly.pdbx_seq_one_letter_code
_entity_poly.pdbx_strand_id
1 'polypeptide(L)' 'MNKVNELEKMTKEELLKYDKLIDSTISMLLTESESNSRTKSNQARMRLDTWDRKRSELDDFLYNKG' A
#
# COMPACT_ATOMS: atom_id res chain seq x y z
N MET A 1 -16.07 11.66 11.79
CA MET A 1 -14.73 12.27 11.84
C MET A 1 -14.28 12.45 10.40
N ASN A 2 -14.24 13.68 9.89
CA ASN A 2 -13.77 13.93 8.52
C ASN A 2 -12.26 13.63 8.48
N LYS A 3 -11.91 12.37 8.19
CA LYS A 3 -10.59 12.05 7.66
C LYS A 3 -10.54 12.70 6.30
N VAL A 4 -10.02 13.92 6.21
CA VAL A 4 -9.55 14.44 4.93
C VAL A 4 -8.62 13.37 4.39
N ASN A 5 -8.98 12.76 3.27
CA ASN A 5 -8.23 11.65 2.73
C ASN A 5 -6.85 12.21 2.37
N GLU A 6 -5.77 11.68 2.95
CA GLU A 6 -4.41 12.19 2.70
C GLU A 6 -4.10 12.21 1.19
N LEU A 7 -4.74 11.32 0.43
CA LEU A 7 -4.69 11.27 -1.04
C LEU A 7 -5.26 12.54 -1.72
N GLU A 8 -6.25 13.21 -1.13
CA GLU A 8 -6.80 14.47 -1.65
C GLU A 8 -5.82 15.64 -1.58
N LYS A 9 -4.85 15.56 -0.65
CA LYS A 9 -3.82 16.58 -0.46
C LYS A 9 -2.61 16.36 -1.36
N MET A 10 -2.48 15.18 -1.97
CA MET A 10 -1.36 14.84 -2.84
C MET A 10 -1.56 15.41 -4.24
N THR A 11 -0.48 15.93 -4.80
CA THR A 11 -0.38 16.24 -6.23
C THR A 11 -0.42 14.96 -7.08
N LYS A 12 -0.68 15.10 -8.38
CA LYS A 12 -0.64 13.96 -9.32
C LYS A 12 0.71 13.23 -9.29
N GLU A 13 1.80 13.97 -9.18
CA GLU A 13 3.15 13.39 -9.12
C GLU A 13 3.39 12.62 -7.82
N GLU A 14 2.88 13.12 -6.70
CA GLU A 14 2.95 12.41 -5.41
C GLU A 14 2.08 11.15 -5.41
N LEU A 15 0.90 11.19 -6.01
CA LEU A 15 0.04 10.01 -6.19
C LEU A 15 0.75 8.95 -7.03
N LEU A 16 1.41 9.33 -8.13
CA LEU A 16 2.19 8.39 -8.96
C LEU A 16 3.40 7.80 -8.22
N LYS A 17 4.05 8.58 -7.34
CA LYS A 17 5.13 8.06 -6.50
C LYS A 17 4.59 7.11 -5.43
N TYR A 18 3.43 7.44 -4.85
CA TYR A 18 2.79 6.62 -3.84
C TYR A 18 2.29 5.28 -4.41
N ASP A 19 1.71 5.29 -5.61
CA ASP A 19 1.35 4.11 -6.41
C ASP A 19 2.54 3.12 -6.52
N LYS A 20 3.68 3.62 -7.01
CA LYS A 20 4.92 2.83 -7.12
C LYS A 20 5.45 2.35 -5.77
N LEU A 21 5.32 3.16 -4.72
CA LEU A 21 5.74 2.78 -3.37
C LEU A 21 4.90 1.63 -2.83
N ILE A 22 3.57 1.66 -3.03
CA ILE A 22 2.67 0.59 -2.60
C ILE A 22 3.06 -0.71 -3.32
N ASP A 23 3.15 -0.69 -4.65
CA ASP A 23 3.41 -1.90 -5.44
C ASP A 23 4.77 -2.53 -5.13
N SER A 24 5.81 -1.70 -5.01
CA SER A 24 7.15 -2.17 -4.63
C SER A 24 7.18 -2.76 -3.22
N THR A 25 6.46 -2.14 -2.27
CA THR A 25 6.40 -2.63 -0.90
C THR A 25 5.62 -3.94 -0.79
N ILE A 26 4.48 -4.07 -1.47
CA ILE A 26 3.71 -5.32 -1.52
C ILE A 26 4.57 -6.44 -2.11
N SER A 27 5.24 -6.19 -3.23
CA SER A 27 6.11 -7.18 -3.88
C SER A 27 7.25 -7.67 -2.97
N MET A 28 7.89 -6.73 -2.26
CA MET A 28 8.93 -7.06 -1.27
C MET A 28 8.37 -7.90 -0.12
N LEU A 29 7.21 -7.52 0.42
CA LEU A 29 6.59 -8.23 1.54
C LEU A 29 6.10 -9.63 1.14
N LEU A 30 5.58 -9.81 -0.07
CA LEU A 30 5.26 -11.14 -0.61
C LEU A 30 6.50 -12.03 -0.61
N THR A 31 7.63 -11.50 -1.08
CA THR A 31 8.92 -12.21 -1.07
C THR A 31 9.37 -12.54 0.37
N GLU A 32 9.27 -11.58 1.30
CA GLU A 32 9.61 -11.82 2.71
C GLU A 32 8.67 -12.84 3.38
N SER A 33 7.40 -12.90 2.95
CA SER A 33 6.39 -13.82 3.47
C SER A 33 6.70 -15.30 3.15
N GLU A 34 7.52 -15.53 2.13
CA GLU A 34 8.02 -16.85 1.72
C GLU A 34 9.37 -17.20 2.36
N SER A 35 9.94 -16.31 3.18
CA SER A 35 11.23 -16.56 3.81
C SER A 35 11.19 -17.72 4.81
N ASN A 36 12.30 -18.45 4.91
CA ASN A 36 12.48 -19.56 5.86
C ASN A 36 12.48 -19.12 7.35
N SER A 37 12.52 -17.82 7.63
CA SER A 37 12.42 -17.31 8.99
C SER A 37 10.95 -17.10 9.34
N ARG A 38 10.42 -17.95 10.24
CA ARG A 38 9.03 -17.84 10.72
C ARG A 38 8.69 -16.44 11.23
N THR A 39 9.62 -15.80 11.95
CA THR A 39 9.43 -14.43 12.45
C THR A 39 9.30 -13.42 11.30
N LYS A 40 10.21 -13.47 10.31
CA LYS A 40 10.15 -12.55 9.16
C LYS A 40 8.90 -12.80 8.32
N SER A 41 8.58 -14.06 8.01
CA SER A 41 7.38 -14.43 7.26
C SER A 41 6.10 -13.90 7.94
N ASN A 42 5.97 -14.10 9.26
CA ASN A 42 4.82 -13.60 10.02
C ASN A 42 4.73 -12.06 10.01
N GLN A 43 5.86 -11.37 10.22
CA GLN A 43 5.90 -9.91 10.17
C GLN A 43 5.54 -9.37 8.78
N ALA A 44 6.01 -10.04 7.73
CA ALA A 44 5.70 -9.66 6.36
C ALA A 44 4.20 -9.81 6.06
N ARG A 45 3.58 -10.93 6.46
CA ARG A 45 2.14 -11.17 6.33
C ARG A 45 1.30 -10.13 7.05
N MET A 46 1.65 -9.77 8.29
CA MET A 46 0.94 -8.71 9.03
C MET A 46 1.03 -7.34 8.34
N ARG A 47 2.16 -7.05 7.69
CA ARG A 47 2.36 -5.79 6.96
C ARG A 47 1.62 -5.80 5.62
N LEU A 48 1.50 -6.94 4.94
CA LEU A 48 0.78 -7.08 3.67
C LEU A 48 -0.66 -6.57 3.80
N ASP A 49 -1.40 -7.03 4.81
CA ASP A 49 -2.79 -6.60 5.04
C ASP A 49 -2.95 -5.07 5.10
N THR A 50 -1.95 -4.38 5.67
CA THR A 50 -1.95 -2.91 5.77
C THR A 50 -1.71 -2.26 4.41
N TRP A 51 -0.81 -2.81 3.59
CA TRP A 51 -0.48 -2.27 2.28
C TRP A 51 -1.52 -2.61 1.22
N ASP A 52 -2.15 -3.78 1.28
CA ASP A 52 -3.29 -4.13 0.44
C ASP A 52 -4.45 -3.16 0.66
N ARG A 53 -4.72 -2.79 1.91
CA ARG A 53 -5.74 -1.78 2.21
C ARG A 53 -5.39 -0.41 1.63
N LYS A 54 -4.12 -0.01 1.68
CA LYS A 54 -3.63 1.23 1.06
C LYS A 54 -3.75 1.20 -0.47
N ARG A 55 -3.51 0.04 -1.09
CA ARG A 55 -3.73 -0.18 -2.53
C ARG A 55 -5.19 0.05 -2.88
N SER A 56 -6.11 -0.61 -2.17
CA SER A 56 -7.55 -0.43 -2.38
C SER A 56 -7.99 1.02 -2.17
N GLU A 57 -7.51 1.69 -1.12
CA GLU A 57 -7.80 3.11 -0.87
C GLU A 57 -7.32 4.02 -2.02
N LEU A 58 -6.15 3.74 -2.59
CA LEU A 58 -5.62 4.49 -3.74
C LEU A 58 -6.43 4.21 -5.01
N ASP A 59 -6.75 2.94 -5.28
CA ASP A 59 -7.56 2.54 -6.44
C ASP A 59 -8.95 3.17 -6.41
N ASP A 60 -9.62 3.11 -5.25
CA ASP A 60 -10.90 3.77 -5.04
C ASP A 60 -10.79 5.28 -5.25
N PHE A 61 -9.72 5.91 -4.76
CA PHE A 61 -9.51 7.34 -4.92
C PHE A 61 -9.29 7.72 -6.39
N LEU A 62 -8.47 6.97 -7.12
CA LEU A 62 -8.18 7.24 -8.53
C LEU A 62 -9.39 6.95 -9.43
N TYR A 63 -10.16 5.90 -9.13
CA TYR A 63 -11.37 5.55 -9.89
C TYR A 63 -12.49 6.57 -9.68
N ASN A 64 -12.70 7.04 -8.45
CA ASN A 64 -13.74 8.04 -8.15
C ASN A 64 -13.36 9.48 -8.55
N LYS A 65 -12.10 9.74 -8.91
CA LYS A 65 -11.60 11.03 -9.43
C LYS A 65 -11.51 11.07 -10.96
N GLY A 66 -11.68 9.93 -11.64
CA GLY A 66 -11.77 9.82 -13.10
C GLY A 66 -13.16 10.21 -13.61
#